data_AF-A0A9X3WYQ5-F1
#
_entry.id   AF-A0A9X3WYQ5-F1
#
_cell.length_a   1.000
_cell.length_b   1.000
_cell.length_c   1.000
_cell.angle_alpha   90.00
_cell.angle_beta   90.00
_cell.angle_gamma   90.00
#
_symmetry.space_group_name_H-M   'P 1'
#
loop_
_entity.id
_entity.type
_entity.pdbx_description
1 polymer ?
#
loop_
_entity_poly.entity_id
_entity_poly.type
_entity_poly.pdbx_seq_one_letter_code
_entity_poly.pdbx_strand_id
1 'polypeptide(L)'
;MKRSHLVLFGLAAVLGVAAAGSAGCQATGGRSVFDSDGGSGGEDSSGKGGSGATGQGGDGGSDSVGAFVGPGASGSGGGGAQCSNDQNVDDDGDGFSEAAGDCNDCDPNVSPGSIEVATNPDDPMATPADEDCDMVVDNVAPVSCDDNIALTDSNPENGARALDLCQFITPADKKWGVLSAQYVRANGSPATYTQHIGIQSNFGPNVNVQKGTRMLTLSSGYARLPNQPGACGGLSCSQIGAGTAPAGFPQDVPGCAGETDINDDVGLELKIRSPKNATGYKFKFKFYSMEFPEYVCTAFNDQFIALVSPAPQGSINGNISFDKNTNPVSVNIAYFDVCAYDPIYPQFTCPSGPGEMEGTGFGTWDEAGGTSWLQTQAPIKGGDEVTIRWAIWDTGDDAWDSTVLVDGFEWVANGGTVVVGTDPIEDPK
;
A
#
# COMPACT_ATOMS: atom_id res chain seq x y z
N MET A 1 9.64 69.24 13.95
CA MET A 1 10.61 69.10 12.85
C MET A 1 11.48 67.89 13.13
N LYS A 2 11.50 66.94 12.18
CA LYS A 2 12.38 65.78 11.98
C LYS A 2 12.60 64.82 13.16
N ARG A 3 11.82 63.73 13.14
CA ARG A 3 12.13 62.42 13.75
C ARG A 3 13.19 61.73 12.88
N SER A 4 14.29 61.27 13.47
CA SER A 4 15.28 60.42 12.80
C SER A 4 14.98 58.97 13.13
N HIS A 5 14.57 58.21 12.12
CA HIS A 5 14.47 56.76 12.18
C HIS A 5 15.86 56.16 11.93
N LEU A 6 16.32 55.35 12.88
CA LEU A 6 17.50 54.51 12.71
C LEU A 6 17.02 53.21 12.05
N VAL A 7 17.35 53.03 10.77
CA VAL A 7 17.11 51.78 10.03
C VAL A 7 18.37 50.93 10.15
N LEU A 8 18.27 49.80 10.85
CA LEU A 8 19.33 48.79 10.91
C LEU A 8 19.18 47.90 9.66
N PHE A 9 20.06 48.07 8.68
CA PHE A 9 20.22 47.10 7.59
C PHE A 9 21.08 45.94 8.10
N GLY A 10 20.45 44.80 8.35
CA GLY A 10 21.15 43.53 8.52
C GLY A 10 21.52 42.98 7.13
N LEU A 11 22.81 42.96 6.82
CA LEU A 11 23.36 42.22 5.69
C LEU A 11 23.21 40.72 5.96
N ALA A 12 22.29 40.06 5.26
CA ALA A 12 22.39 38.62 5.01
C ALA A 12 23.23 38.43 3.74
N ALA A 13 24.42 37.84 3.89
CA ALA A 13 25.30 37.52 2.79
C ALA A 13 24.73 36.31 2.03
N VAL A 14 24.09 36.58 0.89
CA VAL A 14 23.79 35.56 -0.11
C VAL A 14 25.10 35.22 -0.83
N LEU A 15 25.71 34.09 -0.47
CA LEU A 15 26.75 33.50 -1.31
C LEU A 15 26.06 32.85 -2.51
N GLY A 16 26.11 33.53 -3.65
CA GLY A 16 25.78 32.95 -4.94
C GLY A 16 26.85 31.92 -5.32
N VAL A 17 26.48 30.64 -5.33
CA VAL A 17 27.24 29.62 -6.05
C VAL A 17 26.84 29.71 -7.51
N ALA A 18 27.84 29.91 -8.36
CA ALA A 18 27.71 30.13 -9.78
C ALA A 18 27.21 28.86 -10.49
N ALA A 19 26.22 29.07 -11.36
CA ALA A 19 25.73 28.10 -12.33
C ALA A 19 26.87 27.50 -13.17
N ALA A 20 26.95 26.17 -13.17
CA ALA A 20 27.72 25.41 -14.13
C ALA A 20 26.79 24.38 -14.79
N GLY A 21 26.43 24.67 -16.04
CA GLY A 21 26.05 23.67 -17.05
C GLY A 21 24.81 22.83 -16.73
N SER A 22 23.63 23.37 -17.07
CA SER A 22 22.44 22.57 -17.33
C SER A 22 22.70 21.60 -18.49
N ALA A 23 23.21 20.41 -18.17
CA ALA A 23 22.85 19.24 -18.94
C ALA A 23 21.36 19.02 -18.64
N GLY A 24 20.51 19.37 -19.60
CA GLY A 24 19.08 19.09 -19.48
C GLY A 24 18.90 17.59 -19.39
N CYS A 25 18.75 17.07 -18.17
CA CYS A 25 18.01 15.85 -17.95
C CYS A 25 16.58 16.16 -18.36
N GLN A 26 16.20 15.73 -19.56
CA GLN A 26 14.81 15.57 -19.90
C GLN A 26 14.25 14.51 -18.95
N ALA A 27 13.76 14.93 -17.78
CA ALA A 27 12.61 14.28 -17.20
C ALA A 27 11.52 14.41 -18.28
N THR A 28 11.33 13.34 -19.05
CA THR A 28 10.33 13.30 -20.11
C THR A 28 8.97 13.41 -19.44
N GLY A 29 8.50 14.64 -19.30
CA GLY A 29 7.13 14.97 -18.94
C GLY A 29 6.17 14.26 -19.89
N GLY A 30 5.17 13.64 -19.28
CA GLY A 30 4.21 12.74 -19.90
C GLY A 30 4.63 11.28 -19.78
N ARG A 31 4.33 10.63 -18.65
CA ARG A 31 4.40 9.17 -18.52
C ARG A 31 3.55 8.71 -17.33
N SER A 32 2.56 7.88 -17.63
CA SER A 32 2.03 6.85 -16.75
C SER A 32 3.19 6.00 -16.22
N VAL A 33 3.92 6.46 -15.20
CA VAL A 33 4.97 5.64 -14.56
C VAL A 33 4.37 4.58 -13.64
N PHE A 34 3.08 4.69 -13.33
CA PHE A 34 2.23 3.61 -12.86
C PHE A 34 1.31 3.19 -14.01
N ASP A 35 0.93 1.91 -14.11
CA ASP A 35 0.14 1.43 -15.25
C ASP A 35 -1.31 1.93 -15.13
N SER A 36 -1.86 2.48 -16.22
CA SER A 36 -3.29 2.80 -16.34
C SER A 36 -4.08 1.65 -16.99
N ASP A 37 -3.40 0.59 -17.40
CA ASP A 37 -4.03 -0.58 -17.99
C ASP A 37 -4.45 -1.50 -16.84
N GLY A 38 -5.65 -1.24 -16.30
CA GLY A 38 -6.27 -2.02 -15.24
C GLY A 38 -6.14 -3.53 -15.50
N GLY A 39 -5.21 -4.16 -14.80
CA GLY A 39 -5.06 -5.61 -14.74
C GLY A 39 -6.10 -6.20 -13.81
N SER A 40 -7.39 -5.99 -14.09
CA SER A 40 -8.42 -6.91 -13.62
C SER A 40 -8.10 -8.27 -14.24
N GLY A 41 -7.62 -9.18 -13.41
CA GLY A 41 -7.40 -10.56 -13.81
C GLY A 41 -8.69 -11.16 -14.35
N GLY A 42 -8.69 -11.48 -15.64
CA GLY A 42 -9.79 -12.14 -16.33
C GLY A 42 -9.93 -11.66 -17.77
N GLU A 43 -9.37 -12.42 -18.72
CA GLU A 43 -10.11 -13.05 -19.83
C GLU A 43 -9.21 -13.46 -21.01
N ASP A 44 -9.68 -14.51 -21.67
CA ASP A 44 -9.08 -15.33 -22.72
C ASP A 44 -8.45 -14.59 -23.90
N SER A 45 -7.39 -15.19 -24.46
CA SER A 45 -6.95 -14.89 -25.82
C SER A 45 -6.44 -16.14 -26.53
N SER A 46 -7.38 -16.76 -27.25
CA SER A 46 -7.19 -17.80 -28.25
C SER A 46 -6.15 -17.40 -29.33
N GLY A 47 -5.01 -18.07 -29.36
CA GLY A 47 -4.03 -17.96 -30.45
C GLY A 47 -4.21 -19.06 -31.50
N LYS A 48 -4.55 -18.69 -32.74
CA LYS A 48 -4.40 -19.57 -33.93
C LYS A 48 -3.26 -19.08 -34.82
N GLY A 49 -2.35 -20.01 -35.13
CA GLY A 49 -1.74 -20.13 -36.46
C GLY A 49 -0.23 -19.91 -36.55
N GLY A 50 0.54 -21.00 -36.59
CA GLY A 50 1.94 -20.97 -37.00
C GLY A 50 2.58 -22.36 -37.03
N SER A 51 2.54 -23.02 -38.18
CA SER A 51 2.97 -24.39 -38.43
C SER A 51 4.48 -24.62 -38.33
N GLY A 52 4.90 -25.74 -37.73
CA GLY A 52 6.27 -26.28 -37.82
C GLY A 52 6.48 -27.57 -37.01
N ALA A 53 6.48 -28.71 -37.70
CA ALA A 53 6.85 -30.04 -37.19
C ALA A 53 8.32 -30.05 -36.68
N THR A 54 8.83 -30.88 -35.76
CA THR A 54 8.63 -32.29 -35.36
C THR A 54 9.30 -32.50 -34.00
N GLY A 55 8.76 -33.34 -33.10
CA GLY A 55 9.53 -33.85 -31.95
C GLY A 55 8.64 -34.36 -30.81
N GLN A 56 8.84 -35.61 -30.41
CA GLN A 56 7.95 -36.42 -29.59
C GLN A 56 8.43 -36.48 -28.13
N GLY A 57 7.52 -36.34 -27.16
CA GLY A 57 7.68 -36.87 -25.78
C GLY A 57 7.30 -35.92 -24.64
N GLY A 58 6.27 -36.31 -23.87
CA GLY A 58 6.03 -35.81 -22.50
C GLY A 58 4.62 -35.25 -22.25
N ASP A 59 3.71 -36.10 -21.79
CA ASP A 59 2.40 -35.73 -21.20
C ASP A 59 2.60 -35.03 -19.84
N GLY A 60 1.80 -34.00 -19.55
CA GLY A 60 1.67 -33.46 -18.19
C GLY A 60 0.92 -32.13 -18.09
N GLY A 61 -0.28 -32.17 -17.53
CA GLY A 61 -0.96 -31.05 -16.85
C GLY A 61 -1.97 -30.27 -17.68
N SER A 62 -3.23 -30.72 -17.68
CA SER A 62 -4.37 -29.88 -18.09
C SER A 62 -5.11 -29.39 -16.85
N ASP A 63 -5.32 -28.08 -16.83
CA ASP A 63 -6.15 -27.32 -15.89
C ASP A 63 -7.51 -27.98 -15.65
N SER A 64 -7.81 -28.25 -14.38
CA SER A 64 -9.14 -28.66 -13.94
C SER A 64 -9.84 -27.46 -13.32
N VAL A 65 -10.65 -26.81 -14.15
CA VAL A 65 -11.73 -25.92 -13.75
C VAL A 65 -12.68 -26.70 -12.84
N GLY A 66 -12.94 -26.18 -11.64
CA GLY A 66 -13.76 -26.82 -10.62
C GLY A 66 -15.17 -27.12 -11.14
N ALA A 67 -15.53 -28.40 -11.16
CA ALA A 67 -16.88 -28.86 -11.45
C ALA A 67 -17.55 -29.25 -10.14
N PHE A 68 -18.53 -28.43 -9.74
CA PHE A 68 -19.48 -28.72 -8.66
C PHE A 68 -20.21 -30.04 -8.93
N VAL A 69 -20.08 -31.03 -8.04
CA VAL A 69 -20.90 -32.26 -8.07
C VAL A 69 -21.89 -32.20 -6.91
N GLY A 70 -23.15 -31.91 -7.23
CA GLY A 70 -24.27 -32.04 -6.29
C GLY A 70 -24.49 -33.49 -5.85
N PRO A 71 -25.26 -33.72 -4.77
CA PRO A 71 -25.31 -35.02 -4.11
C PRO A 71 -26.12 -36.02 -4.95
N GLY A 72 -25.41 -36.94 -5.61
CA GLY A 72 -26.02 -38.15 -6.17
C GLY A 72 -25.57 -38.52 -7.57
N ALA A 73 -24.31 -38.90 -7.77
CA ALA A 73 -23.93 -39.79 -8.87
C ALA A 73 -22.61 -40.51 -8.55
N SER A 74 -22.67 -41.84 -8.46
CA SER A 74 -21.48 -42.69 -8.39
C SER A 74 -20.77 -42.69 -9.74
N GLY A 75 -19.70 -41.89 -9.87
CA GLY A 75 -18.78 -41.90 -11.00
C GLY A 75 -17.37 -42.25 -10.53
N SER A 76 -16.91 -43.46 -10.84
CA SER A 76 -15.55 -43.92 -10.53
C SER A 76 -14.59 -43.48 -11.64
N GLY A 77 -13.59 -42.64 -11.30
CA GLY A 77 -12.46 -42.36 -12.18
C GLY A 77 -11.70 -41.06 -11.86
N GLY A 78 -10.51 -41.21 -11.26
CA GLY A 78 -9.50 -40.14 -11.10
C GLY A 78 -9.19 -39.84 -9.65
N GLY A 79 -7.99 -40.18 -9.18
CA GLY A 79 -7.58 -40.11 -7.77
C GLY A 79 -7.42 -38.69 -7.24
N GLY A 80 -8.53 -38.01 -6.96
CA GLY A 80 -8.59 -37.05 -5.85
C GLY A 80 -8.51 -37.82 -4.54
N ALA A 81 -7.95 -37.21 -3.49
CA ALA A 81 -8.12 -37.74 -2.14
C ALA A 81 -9.63 -38.00 -1.95
N GLN A 82 -10.00 -39.26 -1.74
CA GLN A 82 -11.35 -39.56 -1.32
C GLN A 82 -11.45 -38.93 0.08
N CYS A 83 -12.22 -37.86 0.23
CA CYS A 83 -12.54 -37.37 1.55
C CYS A 83 -13.11 -38.55 2.34
N SER A 84 -12.44 -38.83 3.44
CA SER A 84 -12.87 -39.83 4.39
C SER A 84 -14.24 -39.42 4.94
N ASN A 85 -14.90 -40.35 5.63
CA ASN A 85 -16.06 -39.99 6.45
C ASN A 85 -15.67 -39.93 7.94
N ASP A 86 -14.38 -39.75 8.23
CA ASP A 86 -13.87 -39.69 9.59
C ASP A 86 -13.77 -38.23 10.03
N GLN A 87 -14.71 -37.83 10.88
CA GLN A 87 -14.88 -36.45 11.35
C GLN A 87 -13.64 -35.81 11.99
N ASN A 88 -12.62 -36.60 12.33
CA ASN A 88 -11.41 -36.14 13.02
C ASN A 88 -10.19 -36.07 12.10
N VAL A 89 -10.35 -36.41 10.83
CA VAL A 89 -9.29 -36.33 9.82
C VAL A 89 -9.49 -35.03 9.07
N ASP A 90 -8.43 -34.23 8.99
CA ASP A 90 -8.33 -33.05 8.13
C ASP A 90 -7.88 -33.56 6.74
N ASP A 91 -8.86 -33.77 5.86
CA ASP A 91 -8.72 -34.48 4.60
C ASP A 91 -8.14 -33.57 3.49
N ASP A 92 -8.42 -32.27 3.53
CA ASP A 92 -7.90 -31.29 2.57
C ASP A 92 -6.62 -30.57 3.02
N GLY A 93 -6.24 -30.70 4.29
CA GLY A 93 -4.98 -30.25 4.85
C GLY A 93 -4.96 -28.77 5.24
N ASP A 94 -6.13 -28.14 5.41
CA ASP A 94 -6.22 -26.72 5.70
C ASP A 94 -6.05 -26.37 7.20
N GLY A 95 -6.04 -27.39 8.06
CA GLY A 95 -5.86 -27.30 9.51
C GLY A 95 -7.13 -27.52 10.33
N PHE A 96 -8.25 -27.78 9.67
CA PHE A 96 -9.54 -28.10 10.25
C PHE A 96 -10.01 -29.48 9.77
N SER A 97 -10.73 -30.19 10.65
CA SER A 97 -11.53 -31.34 10.26
C SER A 97 -13.00 -31.01 10.48
N GLU A 98 -13.93 -31.87 10.08
CA GLU A 98 -15.36 -31.57 10.33
C GLU A 98 -15.66 -31.42 11.83
N ALA A 99 -15.04 -32.24 12.69
CA ALA A 99 -15.16 -32.11 14.14
C ALA A 99 -14.51 -30.83 14.71
N ALA A 100 -13.58 -30.21 13.97
CA ALA A 100 -12.99 -28.92 14.31
C ALA A 100 -13.78 -27.72 13.75
N GLY A 101 -14.88 -27.97 13.02
CA GLY A 101 -15.78 -26.95 12.48
C GLY A 101 -15.63 -26.71 10.98
N ASP A 102 -14.91 -27.57 10.25
CA ASP A 102 -14.89 -27.52 8.80
C ASP A 102 -16.27 -27.90 8.22
N CYS A 103 -16.81 -27.01 7.40
CA CYS A 103 -18.09 -27.21 6.72
C CYS A 103 -17.94 -27.90 5.36
N ASN A 104 -16.71 -27.98 4.81
CA ASN A 104 -16.36 -28.69 3.59
C ASN A 104 -14.88 -29.15 3.61
N ASP A 105 -14.60 -30.23 4.34
CA ASP A 105 -13.28 -30.90 4.53
C ASP A 105 -12.77 -31.64 3.26
N CYS A 106 -13.14 -31.12 2.10
CA CYS A 106 -12.73 -31.55 0.79
C CYS A 106 -12.17 -30.38 -0.03
N ASP A 107 -12.24 -29.15 0.49
CA ASP A 107 -11.87 -27.93 -0.18
C ASP A 107 -11.02 -27.06 0.76
N PRO A 108 -9.69 -26.98 0.53
CA PRO A 108 -8.79 -26.30 1.43
C PRO A 108 -8.96 -24.77 1.46
N ASN A 109 -9.94 -24.24 0.74
CA ASN A 109 -10.34 -22.84 0.77
C ASN A 109 -11.57 -22.59 1.66
N VAL A 110 -12.15 -23.63 2.27
CA VAL A 110 -13.37 -23.53 3.08
C VAL A 110 -13.09 -24.04 4.49
N SER A 111 -13.01 -23.12 5.45
CA SER A 111 -12.88 -23.47 6.87
C SER A 111 -13.04 -22.25 7.79
N PRO A 112 -13.12 -22.44 9.12
CA PRO A 112 -13.09 -21.34 10.07
C PRO A 112 -11.86 -20.42 10.01
N GLY A 113 -10.83 -20.78 9.23
CA GLY A 113 -9.63 -19.98 8.97
C GLY A 113 -9.67 -19.17 7.66
N SER A 114 -10.71 -19.30 6.84
CA SER A 114 -10.90 -18.56 5.59
C SER A 114 -11.54 -17.19 5.82
N ILE A 115 -11.56 -16.38 4.76
CA ILE A 115 -12.41 -15.19 4.69
C ILE A 115 -13.57 -15.46 3.74
N GLU A 116 -14.74 -14.96 4.09
CA GLU A 116 -15.90 -15.00 3.22
C GLU A 116 -15.67 -14.23 1.91
N VAL A 117 -16.10 -14.81 0.78
CA VAL A 117 -15.93 -14.23 -0.56
C VAL A 117 -17.29 -13.92 -1.17
N ALA A 118 -17.57 -12.65 -1.44
CA ALA A 118 -18.84 -12.27 -2.06
C ALA A 118 -18.98 -12.93 -3.44
N THR A 119 -20.07 -13.67 -3.62
CA THR A 119 -20.47 -14.18 -4.92
C THR A 119 -20.60 -13.06 -5.94
N ASN A 120 -19.89 -13.18 -7.07
CA ASN A 120 -19.94 -12.21 -8.15
C ASN A 120 -21.34 -12.23 -8.82
N PRO A 121 -22.13 -11.15 -8.73
CA PRO A 121 -23.48 -11.12 -9.31
C PRO A 121 -23.48 -11.13 -10.84
N ASP A 122 -22.35 -10.79 -11.47
CA ASP A 122 -22.20 -10.75 -12.92
C ASP A 122 -21.68 -12.08 -13.52
N ASP A 123 -21.24 -13.01 -12.68
CA ASP A 123 -20.86 -14.36 -13.10
C ASP A 123 -22.05 -15.33 -12.95
N PRO A 124 -22.68 -15.77 -14.06
CA PRO A 124 -23.84 -16.66 -14.01
C PRO A 124 -23.51 -18.08 -13.51
N MET A 125 -22.22 -18.42 -13.35
CA MET A 125 -21.75 -19.70 -12.82
C MET A 125 -21.33 -19.61 -11.34
N ALA A 126 -21.25 -18.41 -10.78
CA ALA A 126 -20.89 -18.23 -9.38
C ALA A 126 -22.02 -18.73 -8.47
N THR A 127 -21.67 -19.54 -7.48
CA THR A 127 -22.59 -20.09 -6.50
C THR A 127 -22.27 -19.52 -5.12
N PRO A 128 -23.26 -18.95 -4.41
CA PRO A 128 -23.15 -18.62 -3.01
C PRO A 128 -22.66 -19.79 -2.17
N ALA A 129 -21.59 -19.57 -1.41
CA ALA A 129 -21.00 -20.52 -0.48
C ALA A 129 -20.69 -19.82 0.86
N ASP A 130 -20.41 -20.62 1.89
CA ASP A 130 -20.02 -20.19 3.22
C ASP A 130 -18.56 -20.65 3.36
N GLU A 131 -17.62 -19.77 3.01
CA GLU A 131 -16.20 -20.13 3.00
C GLU A 131 -15.58 -20.12 4.39
N ASP A 132 -16.10 -19.28 5.30
CA ASP A 132 -15.57 -19.14 6.65
C ASP A 132 -16.27 -20.03 7.71
N CYS A 133 -17.21 -20.87 7.25
CA CYS A 133 -17.94 -21.86 8.04
C CYS A 133 -18.66 -21.27 9.26
N ASP A 134 -19.20 -20.05 9.13
CA ASP A 134 -19.96 -19.39 10.20
C ASP A 134 -21.48 -19.64 10.14
N MET A 135 -21.90 -20.48 9.19
CA MET A 135 -23.29 -20.86 8.87
C MET A 135 -24.08 -19.75 8.17
N VAL A 136 -23.42 -18.71 7.66
CA VAL A 136 -24.04 -17.63 6.90
C VAL A 136 -23.32 -17.46 5.57
N VAL A 137 -24.06 -17.65 4.48
CA VAL A 137 -23.55 -17.52 3.13
C VAL A 137 -23.44 -16.04 2.71
N ASP A 138 -22.35 -15.71 2.03
CA ASP A 138 -21.98 -14.40 1.48
C ASP A 138 -22.07 -13.25 2.51
N ASN A 139 -21.77 -13.52 3.78
CA ASN A 139 -21.81 -12.50 4.84
C ASN A 139 -20.50 -11.71 4.98
N VAL A 140 -19.84 -11.41 3.86
CA VAL A 140 -18.52 -10.73 3.80
C VAL A 140 -18.44 -9.66 4.85
N ALA A 141 -17.65 -9.95 5.89
CA ALA A 141 -17.67 -9.23 7.15
C ALA A 141 -17.62 -7.71 6.93
N PRO A 142 -18.73 -6.98 7.10
CA PRO A 142 -18.74 -5.54 6.96
C PRO A 142 -18.70 -4.96 8.37
N VAL A 143 -17.51 -4.72 8.89
CA VAL A 143 -17.36 -3.94 10.11
C VAL A 143 -16.13 -3.06 9.96
N SER A 144 -16.36 -1.79 9.62
CA SER A 144 -15.40 -0.76 9.96
C SER A 144 -15.16 -0.85 11.47
N CYS A 145 -13.92 -1.11 11.86
CA CYS A 145 -13.54 -1.24 13.27
C CYS A 145 -12.75 -0.03 13.75
N ASP A 146 -12.74 1.02 12.94
CA ASP A 146 -11.94 2.23 13.07
C ASP A 146 -12.79 3.46 13.43
N ASP A 147 -14.08 3.26 13.67
CA ASP A 147 -14.99 4.28 14.16
C ASP A 147 -14.50 4.86 15.50
N ASN A 148 -14.68 6.17 15.66
CA ASN A 148 -14.36 6.90 16.90
C ASN A 148 -12.89 6.81 17.36
N ILE A 149 -11.96 6.40 16.50
CA ILE A 149 -10.53 6.55 16.79
C ILE A 149 -10.15 8.03 16.67
N ALA A 150 -9.40 8.51 17.66
CA ALA A 150 -8.94 9.89 17.73
C ALA A 150 -7.73 10.13 16.82
N LEU A 151 -7.59 11.34 16.30
CA LEU A 151 -6.44 11.78 15.50
C LEU A 151 -5.08 11.45 16.15
N THR A 152 -5.01 11.58 17.47
CA THR A 152 -3.78 11.43 18.25
C THR A 152 -3.73 10.13 19.04
N ASP A 153 -4.50 9.12 18.63
CA ASP A 153 -4.48 7.82 19.30
C ASP A 153 -3.11 7.17 19.14
N SER A 154 -2.52 6.77 20.26
CA SER A 154 -1.16 6.25 20.32
C SER A 154 -1.09 4.72 20.31
N ASN A 155 -2.23 4.02 20.20
CA ASN A 155 -2.25 2.56 20.12
C ASN A 155 -1.96 2.12 18.67
N PRO A 156 -0.85 1.40 18.40
CA PRO A 156 -0.56 0.94 17.04
C PRO A 156 -1.60 -0.03 16.48
N GLU A 157 -2.37 -0.74 17.32
CA GLU A 157 -3.50 -1.55 16.85
C GLU A 157 -4.59 -0.69 16.23
N ASN A 158 -4.79 0.54 16.70
CA ASN A 158 -5.71 1.49 16.09
C ASN A 158 -5.18 2.00 14.75
N GLY A 159 -3.86 2.02 14.54
CA GLY A 159 -3.25 2.20 13.22
C GLY A 159 -3.58 1.05 12.26
N ALA A 160 -3.58 -0.21 12.74
CA ALA A 160 -4.03 -1.35 11.94
C ALA A 160 -5.53 -1.29 11.61
N ARG A 161 -6.36 -0.86 12.57
CA ARG A 161 -7.80 -0.65 12.34
C ARG A 161 -8.05 0.43 11.28
N ALA A 162 -7.28 1.51 11.29
CA ALA A 162 -7.32 2.56 10.26
C ALA A 162 -6.77 2.13 8.89
N LEU A 163 -6.33 0.87 8.76
CA LEU A 163 -6.06 0.21 7.48
C LEU A 163 -7.16 -0.82 7.14
N ASP A 164 -8.25 -0.89 7.92
CA ASP A 164 -9.32 -1.90 7.84
C ASP A 164 -8.94 -3.33 8.27
N LEU A 165 -7.87 -3.49 9.05
CA LEU A 165 -7.51 -4.76 9.67
C LEU A 165 -8.14 -4.87 11.06
N CYS A 166 -9.28 -5.58 11.14
CA CYS A 166 -10.14 -5.57 12.32
C CYS A 166 -10.03 -6.79 13.24
N GLN A 167 -9.50 -7.91 12.73
CA GLN A 167 -9.35 -9.16 13.46
C GLN A 167 -7.97 -9.23 14.10
N PHE A 168 -7.90 -9.29 15.42
CA PHE A 168 -6.66 -9.43 16.19
C PHE A 168 -6.62 -10.82 16.82
N ILE A 169 -5.48 -11.49 16.67
CA ILE A 169 -5.31 -12.89 17.04
C ILE A 169 -4.02 -13.09 17.83
N THR A 170 -3.97 -14.20 18.54
CA THR A 170 -2.76 -14.76 19.14
C THR A 170 -2.21 -15.87 18.26
N PRO A 171 -0.93 -16.25 18.42
CA PRO A 171 -0.35 -17.37 17.68
C PRO A 171 -1.10 -18.70 17.86
N ALA A 172 -1.86 -18.86 18.96
CA ALA A 172 -2.62 -20.07 19.27
C ALA A 172 -3.96 -20.15 18.55
N ASP A 173 -4.49 -19.03 18.05
CA ASP A 173 -5.73 -19.02 17.29
C ASP A 173 -5.51 -19.68 15.93
N LYS A 174 -6.47 -20.47 15.45
CA LYS A 174 -6.43 -21.06 14.10
C LYS A 174 -7.01 -20.13 13.02
N LYS A 175 -7.17 -18.84 13.33
CA LYS A 175 -7.75 -17.83 12.45
C LYS A 175 -6.67 -16.93 11.83
N TRP A 176 -7.06 -16.17 10.82
CA TRP A 176 -6.27 -15.08 10.22
C TRP A 176 -6.35 -13.81 11.06
N GLY A 177 -5.53 -12.79 10.77
CA GLY A 177 -5.63 -11.49 11.42
C GLY A 177 -4.29 -10.90 11.84
N VAL A 178 -4.35 -9.81 12.60
CA VAL A 178 -3.19 -9.08 13.14
C VAL A 178 -2.68 -9.80 14.39
N LEU A 179 -1.44 -10.26 14.34
CA LEU A 179 -0.72 -10.88 15.45
C LEU A 179 -0.03 -9.84 16.35
N SER A 180 0.46 -8.75 15.75
CA SER A 180 1.04 -7.62 16.48
C SER A 180 1.06 -6.36 15.63
N ALA A 181 0.97 -5.20 16.30
CA ALA A 181 1.13 -3.88 15.70
C ALA A 181 2.14 -3.06 16.51
N GLN A 182 3.03 -2.33 15.84
CA GLN A 182 4.04 -1.51 16.49
C GLN A 182 4.42 -0.29 15.65
N TYR A 183 4.52 0.88 16.28
CA TYR A 183 5.20 2.02 15.67
C TYR A 183 6.70 1.82 15.71
N VAL A 184 7.37 2.10 14.60
CA VAL A 184 8.78 1.82 14.39
C VAL A 184 9.48 2.98 13.69
N ARG A 185 10.81 3.00 13.78
CA ARG A 185 11.70 3.70 12.84
C ARG A 185 11.75 2.93 11.52
N ALA A 186 12.21 3.53 10.43
CA ALA A 186 12.29 2.91 9.11
C ALA A 186 13.07 1.58 9.12
N ASN A 187 14.17 1.49 9.87
CA ASN A 187 14.91 0.22 10.03
C ASN A 187 14.17 -0.87 10.84
N GLY A 188 13.03 -0.56 11.47
CA GLY A 188 12.23 -1.50 12.26
C GLY A 188 12.46 -1.46 13.75
N SER A 189 13.34 -0.58 14.22
CA SER A 189 13.53 -0.38 15.65
C SER A 189 12.24 0.17 16.26
N PRO A 190 11.78 -0.34 17.42
CA PRO A 190 10.64 0.20 18.15
C PRO A 190 10.71 1.72 18.31
N ALA A 191 9.60 2.40 18.05
CA ALA A 191 9.45 3.84 18.24
C ALA A 191 8.25 4.15 19.14
N THR A 192 8.32 5.28 19.84
CA THR A 192 7.17 5.84 20.55
C THR A 192 6.31 6.65 19.60
N TYR A 193 5.01 6.72 19.86
CA TYR A 193 4.11 7.60 19.13
C TYR A 193 4.56 9.08 19.20
N THR A 194 4.48 9.78 18.07
CA THR A 194 4.76 11.22 17.93
C THR A 194 3.74 11.88 16.98
N GLN A 195 3.88 13.19 16.73
CA GLN A 195 3.00 13.92 15.81
C GLN A 195 3.22 13.54 14.33
N HIS A 196 4.29 12.80 14.02
CA HIS A 196 4.56 12.20 12.71
C HIS A 196 3.55 11.11 12.32
N ILE A 197 2.69 10.71 13.26
CA ILE A 197 1.63 9.72 13.05
C ILE A 197 0.27 10.37 13.32
N GLY A 198 -0.69 10.11 12.44
CA GLY A 198 -2.09 10.54 12.58
C GLY A 198 -3.05 9.45 12.14
N ILE A 199 -4.26 9.48 12.71
CA ILE A 199 -5.38 8.66 12.26
C ILE A 199 -6.50 9.60 11.82
N GLN A 200 -6.62 9.80 10.51
CA GLN A 200 -7.40 10.87 9.90
C GLN A 200 -8.76 10.37 9.41
N SER A 201 -9.80 11.21 9.48
CA SER A 201 -11.10 10.92 8.85
C SER A 201 -11.23 11.44 7.41
N ASN A 202 -10.26 12.26 6.98
CA ASN A 202 -10.09 12.86 5.65
C ASN A 202 -8.73 13.59 5.64
N PHE A 203 -8.25 13.99 4.47
CA PHE A 203 -7.06 14.83 4.33
C PHE A 203 -7.41 16.10 3.55
N GLY A 204 -7.87 17.13 4.26
CA GLY A 204 -8.55 18.26 3.62
C GLY A 204 -10.01 17.91 3.24
N PRO A 205 -10.74 18.83 2.61
CA PRO A 205 -12.15 18.64 2.28
C PRO A 205 -12.38 17.73 1.06
N ASN A 206 -11.35 17.46 0.26
CA ASN A 206 -11.46 16.82 -1.05
C ASN A 206 -10.78 15.44 -1.13
N VAL A 207 -10.22 14.92 -0.02
CA VAL A 207 -9.57 13.60 0.03
C VAL A 207 -10.22 12.77 1.13
N ASN A 208 -11.00 11.77 0.71
CA ASN A 208 -11.74 10.90 1.63
C ASN A 208 -10.98 9.61 1.95
N VAL A 209 -11.36 9.00 3.07
CA VAL A 209 -11.03 7.61 3.39
C VAL A 209 -11.62 6.69 2.33
N GLN A 210 -10.83 5.72 1.89
CA GLN A 210 -11.12 4.77 0.83
C GLN A 210 -11.91 3.56 1.31
N LYS A 211 -11.80 3.21 2.59
CA LYS A 211 -12.62 2.21 3.28
C LYS A 211 -12.72 2.63 4.75
N GLY A 212 -13.60 1.98 5.51
CA GLY A 212 -13.84 2.35 6.91
C GLY A 212 -14.27 3.82 7.12
N THR A 213 -13.84 4.39 8.25
CA THR A 213 -14.05 5.80 8.60
C THR A 213 -12.76 6.55 8.96
N ARG A 214 -11.60 5.87 8.93
CA ARG A 214 -10.28 6.41 9.24
C ARG A 214 -9.24 5.86 8.27
N MET A 215 -8.18 6.64 8.09
CA MET A 215 -6.96 6.22 7.39
C MET A 215 -5.73 6.52 8.23
N LEU A 216 -4.67 5.74 8.04
CA LEU A 216 -3.36 6.01 8.61
C LEU A 216 -2.67 7.16 7.87
N THR A 217 -2.03 8.06 8.61
CA THR A 217 -1.17 9.11 8.05
C THR A 217 0.19 9.05 8.72
N LEU A 218 1.24 8.97 7.91
CA LEU A 218 2.63 9.02 8.33
C LEU A 218 3.30 10.21 7.64
N SER A 219 4.13 10.95 8.35
CA SER A 219 4.83 12.11 7.80
C SER A 219 6.24 12.20 8.36
N SER A 220 7.20 12.63 7.54
CA SER A 220 8.51 13.06 8.02
C SER A 220 8.45 14.39 8.79
N GLY A 221 7.36 15.15 8.60
CA GLY A 221 6.92 16.22 9.48
C GLY A 221 5.80 15.83 10.43
N TYR A 222 4.83 16.73 10.60
CA TYR A 222 3.64 16.44 11.42
C TYR A 222 2.47 16.00 10.56
N ALA A 223 1.92 14.81 10.85
CA ALA A 223 0.74 14.21 10.24
C ALA A 223 -0.55 14.93 10.70
N ARG A 224 -0.66 16.24 10.43
CA ARG A 224 -1.69 17.16 10.92
C ARG A 224 -2.08 18.17 9.85
N LEU A 225 -3.38 18.32 9.63
CA LEU A 225 -3.92 19.38 8.78
C LEU A 225 -3.75 20.76 9.46
N PRO A 226 -3.65 21.87 8.70
CA PRO A 226 -3.46 23.22 9.26
C PRO A 226 -4.47 23.64 10.34
N ASN A 227 -5.69 23.12 10.29
CA ASN A 227 -6.75 23.42 11.26
C ASN A 227 -6.77 22.48 12.48
N GLN A 228 -5.86 21.50 12.55
CA GLN A 228 -5.80 20.53 13.62
C GLN A 228 -4.83 20.95 14.73
N PRO A 229 -5.09 20.55 16.00
CA PRO A 229 -4.14 20.76 17.09
C PRO A 229 -2.80 20.08 16.81
N GLY A 230 -1.71 20.84 16.98
CA GLY A 230 -0.34 20.34 16.77
C GLY A 230 0.10 20.33 15.31
N ALA A 231 -0.53 21.11 14.43
CA ALA A 231 -0.06 21.30 13.06
C ALA A 231 1.33 21.95 13.01
N CYS A 232 2.13 21.58 11.99
CA CYS A 232 3.48 22.08 11.80
C CYS A 232 3.54 23.62 11.63
N GLY A 233 2.56 24.19 10.91
CA GLY A 233 2.45 25.64 10.70
C GLY A 233 3.46 26.22 9.71
N GLY A 234 4.22 25.37 9.02
CA GLY A 234 5.20 25.74 8.02
C GLY A 234 5.59 24.52 7.17
N LEU A 235 6.76 24.63 6.55
CA LEU A 235 7.25 23.73 5.52
C LEU A 235 7.95 22.49 6.07
N SER A 236 8.54 22.63 7.25
CA SER A 236 9.28 21.56 7.89
C SER A 236 9.01 21.55 9.38
N CYS A 237 8.83 20.36 9.94
CA CYS A 237 8.74 20.12 11.37
C CYS A 237 9.49 18.86 11.78
N SER A 238 10.79 19.01 12.01
CA SER A 238 11.64 17.96 12.55
C SER A 238 11.46 17.78 14.07
N GLN A 239 11.34 16.53 14.51
CA GLN A 239 11.27 16.16 15.93
C GLN A 239 12.06 14.87 16.24
N ILE A 240 12.03 13.91 15.33
CA ILE A 240 12.66 12.59 15.48
C ILE A 240 14.15 12.66 15.14
N GLY A 241 14.53 13.47 14.14
CA GLY A 241 15.91 13.68 13.67
C GLY A 241 16.50 12.47 12.93
N ALA A 242 17.83 12.41 12.83
CA ALA A 242 18.55 11.42 12.04
C ALA A 242 18.11 9.97 12.30
N GLY A 243 17.97 9.21 11.21
CA GLY A 243 17.50 7.84 11.16
C GLY A 243 18.56 6.84 10.71
N THR A 244 18.12 5.60 10.52
CA THR A 244 18.90 4.56 9.86
C THR A 244 18.00 3.91 8.84
N ALA A 245 18.41 3.96 7.57
CA ALA A 245 17.61 3.40 6.49
C ALA A 245 17.56 1.86 6.56
N PRO A 246 16.47 1.25 6.07
CA PRO A 246 16.43 -0.19 5.81
C PRO A 246 17.52 -0.60 4.82
N ALA A 247 17.93 -1.87 4.85
CA ALA A 247 18.93 -2.38 3.92
C ALA A 247 18.47 -2.21 2.46
N GLY A 248 19.33 -1.61 1.64
CA GLY A 248 19.02 -1.33 0.24
C GLY A 248 18.17 -0.07 0.00
N PHE A 249 18.07 0.81 1.00
CA PHE A 249 17.42 2.13 0.90
C PHE A 249 18.32 3.22 1.52
N PRO A 250 18.10 4.50 1.17
CA PRO A 250 17.26 5.01 0.07
C PRO A 250 17.69 4.46 -1.30
N GLN A 251 16.76 4.39 -2.26
CA GLN A 251 17.09 4.03 -3.65
C GLN A 251 16.91 5.22 -4.56
N ASP A 252 17.93 5.51 -5.35
CA ASP A 252 17.89 6.63 -6.28
C ASP A 252 17.16 6.26 -7.56
N VAL A 253 16.50 7.26 -8.15
CA VAL A 253 15.98 7.16 -9.50
C VAL A 253 17.16 7.26 -10.49
N PRO A 254 17.34 6.28 -11.41
CA PRO A 254 18.46 6.29 -12.34
C PRO A 254 18.55 7.60 -13.14
N GLY A 255 19.69 8.29 -13.02
CA GLY A 255 19.94 9.56 -13.71
C GLY A 255 19.61 10.81 -12.90
N CYS A 256 19.12 10.64 -11.67
CA CYS A 256 18.99 11.71 -10.68
C CYS A 256 20.12 11.65 -9.64
N ALA A 257 20.37 12.78 -8.99
CA ALA A 257 21.18 12.78 -7.77
C ALA A 257 20.42 12.04 -6.65
N GLY A 258 21.14 11.71 -5.59
CA GLY A 258 20.59 11.03 -4.43
C GLY A 258 21.54 11.11 -3.25
N GLU A 259 21.00 10.88 -2.07
CA GLU A 259 21.72 10.83 -0.80
C GLU A 259 21.25 9.63 0.02
N THR A 260 22.08 9.20 0.97
CA THR A 260 21.78 8.02 1.79
C THR A 260 21.36 8.33 3.21
N ASP A 261 21.58 9.57 3.64
CA ASP A 261 21.19 10.02 4.98
C ASP A 261 19.68 10.22 5.02
N ILE A 262 19.05 9.73 6.09
CA ILE A 262 17.61 9.89 6.30
C ILE A 262 17.33 10.59 7.61
N ASN A 263 16.26 11.37 7.65
CA ASN A 263 15.81 12.09 8.83
C ASN A 263 14.31 11.88 9.05
N ASP A 264 13.92 12.10 10.30
CA ASP A 264 12.54 12.09 10.78
C ASP A 264 11.71 10.85 10.38
N ASP A 265 12.38 9.70 10.29
CA ASP A 265 11.78 8.48 9.82
C ASP A 265 10.78 7.87 10.80
N VAL A 266 9.63 7.46 10.27
CA VAL A 266 8.53 6.89 11.04
C VAL A 266 7.83 5.79 10.25
N GLY A 267 7.27 4.80 10.95
CA GLY A 267 6.49 3.75 10.33
C GLY A 267 5.53 3.03 11.26
N LEU A 268 4.60 2.29 10.65
CA LEU A 268 3.77 1.28 11.30
C LEU A 268 4.19 -0.10 10.77
N GLU A 269 4.52 -1.00 11.69
CA GLU A 269 4.81 -2.39 11.38
C GLU A 269 3.71 -3.30 11.94
N LEU A 270 3.15 -4.13 11.06
CA LEU A 270 2.18 -5.15 11.42
C LEU A 270 2.75 -6.52 11.13
N LYS A 271 2.60 -7.45 12.08
CA LYS A 271 2.70 -8.89 11.80
C LYS A 271 1.30 -9.43 11.62
N ILE A 272 1.03 -10.05 10.48
CA ILE A 272 -0.30 -10.55 10.11
C ILE A 272 -0.22 -12.01 9.68
N ARG A 273 -1.32 -12.73 9.83
CA ARG A 273 -1.56 -14.05 9.25
C ARG A 273 -2.67 -13.96 8.22
N SER A 274 -2.45 -14.49 7.02
CA SER A 274 -3.45 -14.48 5.95
C SER A 274 -4.59 -15.50 6.19
N PRO A 275 -5.79 -15.23 5.64
CA PRO A 275 -6.84 -16.23 5.47
C PRO A 275 -6.36 -17.44 4.70
N LYS A 276 -6.97 -18.61 4.93
CA LYS A 276 -6.58 -19.87 4.28
C LYS A 276 -6.80 -19.87 2.77
N ASN A 277 -7.84 -19.19 2.31
CA ASN A 277 -8.16 -19.01 0.90
C ASN A 277 -7.54 -17.76 0.24
N ALA A 278 -6.67 -17.02 0.93
CA ALA A 278 -6.04 -15.82 0.35
C ALA A 278 -4.91 -16.17 -0.63
N THR A 279 -4.92 -15.51 -1.79
CA THR A 279 -3.85 -15.55 -2.81
C THR A 279 -3.02 -14.26 -2.85
N GLY A 280 -3.50 -13.19 -2.23
CA GLY A 280 -2.81 -11.92 -2.13
C GLY A 280 -3.49 -10.95 -1.16
N TYR A 281 -2.98 -9.73 -1.14
CA TYR A 281 -3.59 -8.59 -0.47
C TYR A 281 -3.27 -7.32 -1.25
N LYS A 282 -4.04 -6.27 -0.96
CA LYS A 282 -3.85 -4.93 -1.52
C LYS A 282 -4.16 -3.86 -0.49
N PHE A 283 -3.58 -2.68 -0.66
CA PHE A 283 -3.89 -1.48 0.11
C PHE A 283 -3.73 -0.25 -0.78
N LYS A 284 -4.32 0.86 -0.37
CA LYS A 284 -4.30 2.13 -1.10
C LYS A 284 -3.43 3.14 -0.36
N PHE A 285 -2.76 4.01 -1.11
CA PHE A 285 -1.98 5.08 -0.51
C PHE A 285 -1.94 6.33 -1.39
N LYS A 286 -1.55 7.45 -0.80
CA LYS A 286 -1.35 8.73 -1.48
C LYS A 286 -0.12 9.41 -0.91
N PHE A 287 0.80 9.86 -1.75
CA PHE A 287 2.04 10.48 -1.34
C PHE A 287 2.03 11.97 -1.67
N TYR A 288 2.44 12.79 -0.71
CA TYR A 288 2.58 14.23 -0.82
C TYR A 288 3.98 14.65 -0.44
N SER A 289 4.49 15.68 -1.09
CA SER A 289 5.76 16.29 -0.73
C SER A 289 5.74 17.78 -1.01
N MET A 290 6.33 18.55 -0.10
CA MET A 290 6.60 19.97 -0.32
C MET A 290 7.91 20.22 -1.07
N GLU A 291 8.66 19.16 -1.38
CA GLU A 291 9.87 19.25 -2.21
C GLU A 291 9.55 19.38 -3.72
N PHE A 292 8.30 19.12 -4.09
CA PHE A 292 7.86 19.23 -5.47
C PHE A 292 7.36 20.65 -5.78
N PRO A 293 7.69 21.23 -6.94
CA PRO A 293 8.46 20.67 -8.06
C PRO A 293 9.98 20.91 -8.02
N GLU A 294 10.45 21.79 -7.15
CA GLU A 294 11.80 22.39 -7.18
C GLU A 294 12.92 21.35 -7.07
N TYR A 295 12.71 20.34 -6.24
CA TYR A 295 13.74 19.39 -5.82
C TYR A 295 13.64 18.04 -6.52
N VAL A 296 12.74 17.90 -7.49
CA VAL A 296 12.69 16.72 -8.36
C VAL A 296 14.04 16.53 -9.06
N CYS A 297 14.54 15.30 -9.00
CA CYS A 297 15.81 14.84 -9.54
C CYS A 297 17.05 15.48 -8.86
N THR A 298 16.91 15.87 -7.59
CA THR A 298 18.01 16.36 -6.75
C THR A 298 18.41 15.33 -5.69
N ALA A 299 19.35 15.71 -4.81
CA ALA A 299 19.79 14.90 -3.69
C ALA A 299 18.72 14.70 -2.61
N PHE A 300 17.75 15.60 -2.55
CA PHE A 300 16.62 15.52 -1.64
C PHE A 300 15.51 14.72 -2.31
N ASN A 301 15.20 13.59 -1.69
CA ASN A 301 14.43 12.52 -2.32
C ASN A 301 13.68 11.72 -1.28
N ASP A 302 12.77 12.38 -0.58
CA ASP A 302 11.95 11.73 0.44
C ASP A 302 11.26 10.51 -0.13
N GLN A 303 11.27 9.40 0.63
CA GLN A 303 10.74 8.13 0.14
C GLN A 303 9.69 7.55 1.06
N PHE A 304 8.73 6.90 0.43
CA PHE A 304 7.79 6.00 1.08
C PHE A 304 8.04 4.57 0.59
N ILE A 305 8.04 3.62 1.53
CA ILE A 305 8.12 2.19 1.22
C ILE A 305 7.06 1.39 1.98
N ALA A 306 6.68 0.27 1.39
CA ALA A 306 5.96 -0.81 2.05
C ALA A 306 6.85 -2.06 2.03
N LEU A 307 7.58 -2.30 3.12
CA LEU A 307 8.57 -3.36 3.24
C LEU A 307 7.96 -4.62 3.82
N VAL A 308 8.07 -5.75 3.11
CA VAL A 308 7.48 -7.03 3.49
C VAL A 308 8.55 -8.07 3.83
N SER A 309 8.32 -8.81 4.91
CA SER A 309 9.19 -9.90 5.36
C SER A 309 8.38 -11.14 5.75
N PRO A 310 8.66 -12.34 5.19
CA PRO A 310 9.59 -12.60 4.09
C PRO A 310 9.23 -11.82 2.82
N ALA A 311 10.24 -11.45 2.03
CA ALA A 311 10.04 -10.68 0.81
C ALA A 311 9.23 -11.49 -0.22
N PRO A 312 8.08 -11.00 -0.70
CA PRO A 312 7.27 -11.70 -1.70
C PRO A 312 7.96 -11.68 -3.06
N GLN A 313 7.64 -12.66 -3.91
CA GLN A 313 8.14 -12.71 -5.28
C GLN A 313 7.71 -11.45 -6.05
N GLY A 314 8.67 -10.81 -6.73
CA GLY A 314 8.44 -9.56 -7.46
C GLY A 314 8.70 -8.29 -6.65
N SER A 315 8.91 -8.39 -5.33
CA SER A 315 9.37 -7.24 -4.53
C SER A 315 10.81 -6.85 -4.85
N ILE A 316 11.14 -5.58 -4.63
CA ILE A 316 12.48 -5.02 -4.82
C ILE A 316 13.07 -4.71 -3.45
N ASN A 317 14.08 -5.48 -3.04
CA ASN A 317 14.64 -5.41 -1.67
C ASN A 317 13.58 -5.55 -0.57
N GLY A 318 12.50 -6.28 -0.84
CA GLY A 318 11.35 -6.45 0.05
C GLY A 318 10.28 -5.35 -0.05
N ASN A 319 10.53 -4.25 -0.78
CA ASN A 319 9.52 -3.22 -1.02
C ASN A 319 8.54 -3.65 -2.10
N ILE A 320 7.26 -3.37 -1.91
CA ILE A 320 6.17 -3.68 -2.85
C ILE A 320 5.52 -2.43 -3.47
N SER A 321 5.91 -1.22 -3.05
CA SER A 321 5.40 0.04 -3.59
C SER A 321 6.47 0.76 -4.41
N PHE A 322 6.37 0.66 -5.74
CA PHE A 322 7.32 1.23 -6.70
C PHE A 322 6.65 1.56 -8.03
N ASP A 323 7.27 2.44 -8.81
CA ASP A 323 6.85 2.73 -10.18
C ASP A 323 7.18 1.55 -11.12
N LYS A 324 6.67 1.58 -12.36
CA LYS A 324 6.94 0.53 -13.37
C LYS A 324 8.41 0.37 -13.75
N ASN A 325 9.25 1.35 -13.42
CA ASN A 325 10.69 1.30 -13.62
C ASN A 325 11.41 0.77 -12.37
N THR A 326 10.67 0.22 -11.40
CA THR A 326 11.15 -0.35 -10.14
C THR A 326 11.76 0.67 -9.16
N ASN A 327 11.46 1.96 -9.34
CA ASN A 327 11.87 3.02 -8.42
C ASN A 327 10.88 3.11 -7.25
N PRO A 328 11.34 3.20 -5.99
CA PRO A 328 10.43 3.43 -4.86
C PRO A 328 9.66 4.74 -4.99
N VAL A 329 8.48 4.78 -4.38
CA VAL A 329 7.68 6.00 -4.26
C VAL A 329 8.52 7.07 -3.57
N SER A 330 8.73 8.17 -4.27
CA SER A 330 9.62 9.24 -3.81
C SER A 330 9.37 10.54 -4.56
N VAL A 331 10.06 11.61 -4.18
CA VAL A 331 10.01 12.88 -4.93
C VAL A 331 10.60 12.71 -6.33
N ASN A 332 11.67 11.92 -6.47
CA ASN A 332 12.38 11.78 -7.74
C ASN A 332 11.65 10.90 -8.78
N ILE A 333 10.63 10.12 -8.42
CA ILE A 333 9.79 9.46 -9.44
C ILE A 333 8.94 10.47 -10.23
N ALA A 334 8.82 11.71 -9.72
CA ALA A 334 8.21 12.84 -10.40
C ALA A 334 6.77 12.58 -10.87
N TYR A 335 6.07 11.68 -10.17
CA TYR A 335 4.67 11.35 -10.44
C TYR A 335 3.78 12.13 -9.47
N PHE A 336 3.42 13.35 -9.86
CA PHE A 336 2.54 14.21 -9.07
C PHE A 336 1.40 14.72 -9.97
N ASP A 337 0.25 14.06 -9.83
CA ASP A 337 -0.95 14.37 -10.61
C ASP A 337 -1.76 15.53 -10.01
N VAL A 338 -1.71 15.63 -8.68
CA VAL A 338 -2.38 16.65 -7.89
C VAL A 338 -1.36 17.75 -7.60
N CYS A 339 -1.42 18.85 -8.34
CA CYS A 339 -0.57 20.02 -8.12
C CYS A 339 -1.14 21.26 -8.81
N ALA A 340 -0.62 22.43 -8.47
CA ALA A 340 -0.86 23.64 -9.26
C ALA A 340 0.09 23.64 -10.47
N TYR A 341 -0.44 23.96 -11.66
CA TYR A 341 0.41 24.13 -12.83
C TYR A 341 1.31 25.36 -12.69
N ASP A 342 2.62 25.17 -12.82
CA ASP A 342 3.61 26.24 -12.85
C ASP A 342 4.32 26.33 -14.23
N PRO A 343 4.21 27.47 -14.94
CA PRO A 343 4.96 27.73 -16.17
C PRO A 343 6.50 27.65 -16.04
N ILE A 344 7.09 27.75 -14.85
CA ILE A 344 8.54 27.56 -14.62
C ILE A 344 8.92 26.09 -14.78
N TYR A 345 8.02 25.18 -14.40
CA TYR A 345 8.17 23.72 -14.52
C TYR A 345 7.16 23.12 -15.50
N PRO A 346 7.20 23.49 -16.80
CA PRO A 346 6.16 23.14 -17.77
C PRO A 346 6.07 21.64 -18.07
N GLN A 347 7.05 20.84 -17.64
CA GLN A 347 7.01 19.38 -17.73
C GLN A 347 6.00 18.73 -16.78
N PHE A 348 5.58 19.43 -15.72
CA PHE A 348 4.59 18.96 -14.77
C PHE A 348 3.22 19.54 -15.13
N THR A 349 2.38 18.71 -15.72
CA THR A 349 1.07 19.15 -16.26
C THR A 349 -0.05 19.12 -15.24
N CYS A 350 0.16 18.50 -14.07
CA CYS A 350 -0.81 18.40 -12.97
C CYS A 350 -2.23 18.02 -13.43
N PRO A 351 -2.43 16.84 -14.05
CA PRO A 351 -3.70 16.45 -14.69
C PRO A 351 -4.92 16.53 -13.77
N SER A 352 -4.76 16.28 -12.47
CA SER A 352 -5.85 16.36 -11.48
C SER A 352 -6.04 17.77 -10.90
N GLY A 353 -5.12 18.70 -11.19
CA GLY A 353 -5.10 20.05 -10.65
C GLY A 353 -4.90 20.10 -9.13
N PRO A 354 -5.00 21.30 -8.51
CA PRO A 354 -4.67 21.49 -7.09
C PRO A 354 -5.85 21.24 -6.14
N GLY A 355 -7.01 20.78 -6.64
CA GLY A 355 -8.24 20.72 -5.84
C GLY A 355 -8.08 19.88 -4.56
N GLU A 356 -7.41 18.73 -4.67
CA GLU A 356 -7.13 17.84 -3.54
C GLU A 356 -6.00 18.33 -2.60
N MET A 357 -5.39 19.48 -2.87
CA MET A 357 -4.47 20.15 -1.94
C MET A 357 -5.18 21.12 -1.00
N GLU A 358 -6.43 21.50 -1.29
CA GLU A 358 -7.15 22.47 -0.47
C GLU A 358 -7.19 22.02 0.99
N GLY A 359 -6.76 22.88 1.92
CA GLY A 359 -6.82 22.60 3.35
C GLY A 359 -5.92 21.45 3.85
N THR A 360 -5.03 20.89 3.03
CA THR A 360 -4.09 19.84 3.45
C THR A 360 -2.84 20.41 4.11
N GLY A 361 -2.49 21.66 3.80
CA GLY A 361 -1.22 22.30 4.15
C GLY A 361 -0.23 22.31 2.98
N PHE A 362 -0.26 21.29 2.12
CA PHE A 362 0.48 21.30 0.85
C PHE A 362 -0.08 22.39 -0.08
N GLY A 363 0.79 23.17 -0.71
CA GLY A 363 0.38 24.31 -1.54
C GLY A 363 -0.05 25.56 -0.76
N THR A 364 0.00 25.54 0.59
CA THR A 364 -0.40 26.69 1.43
C THR A 364 0.74 27.68 1.64
N TRP A 365 1.96 27.18 1.82
CA TRP A 365 3.13 27.97 2.17
C TRP A 365 4.10 28.13 1.00
N ASP A 366 4.23 27.10 0.18
CA ASP A 366 4.95 27.10 -1.10
C ASP A 366 4.34 26.05 -2.03
N GLU A 367 4.90 25.94 -3.24
CA GLU A 367 4.58 24.90 -4.21
C GLU A 367 4.80 23.50 -3.60
N ALA A 368 3.93 22.55 -4.00
CA ALA A 368 3.90 21.20 -3.48
C ALA A 368 3.25 20.26 -4.50
N GLY A 369 3.42 18.95 -4.29
CA GLY A 369 2.87 17.89 -5.13
C GLY A 369 2.17 16.80 -4.33
N GLY A 370 1.11 16.23 -4.89
CA GLY A 370 0.52 14.95 -4.45
C GLY A 370 0.33 13.97 -5.60
N THR A 371 0.43 12.67 -5.33
CA THR A 371 0.00 11.61 -6.25
C THR A 371 -1.54 11.58 -6.34
N SER A 372 -2.12 10.96 -7.37
CA SER A 372 -3.45 10.39 -7.26
C SER A 372 -3.47 9.27 -6.19
N TRP A 373 -4.64 8.72 -5.85
CA TRP A 373 -4.64 7.50 -5.05
C TRP A 373 -4.00 6.36 -5.85
N LEU A 374 -3.06 5.67 -5.24
CA LEU A 374 -2.37 4.50 -5.80
C LEU A 374 -2.80 3.26 -5.01
N GLN A 375 -2.84 2.10 -5.65
CA GLN A 375 -3.09 0.82 -5.01
C GLN A 375 -1.86 -0.06 -5.18
N THR A 376 -1.29 -0.53 -4.07
CA THR A 376 -0.25 -1.56 -4.07
C THR A 376 -0.89 -2.92 -3.75
N GLN A 377 -0.42 -3.97 -4.42
CA GLN A 377 -0.80 -5.35 -4.13
C GLN A 377 0.43 -6.28 -4.08
N ALA A 378 0.30 -7.42 -3.40
CA ALA A 378 1.33 -8.45 -3.36
C ALA A 378 0.74 -9.85 -3.14
N PRO A 379 1.41 -10.92 -3.64
CA PRO A 379 1.00 -12.29 -3.37
C PRO A 379 1.23 -12.67 -1.91
N ILE A 380 0.36 -13.55 -1.41
CA ILE A 380 0.56 -14.27 -0.15
C ILE A 380 -0.03 -15.66 -0.30
N LYS A 381 0.60 -16.66 0.32
CA LYS A 381 -0.02 -17.98 0.43
C LYS A 381 -0.97 -17.99 1.62
N GLY A 382 -2.09 -18.68 1.49
CA GLY A 382 -3.05 -18.82 2.57
C GLY A 382 -2.46 -19.43 3.84
N GLY A 383 -2.74 -18.80 4.98
CA GLY A 383 -2.21 -19.16 6.29
C GLY A 383 -0.77 -18.72 6.59
N ASP A 384 -0.04 -18.10 5.65
CA ASP A 384 1.30 -17.59 5.89
C ASP A 384 1.27 -16.40 6.87
N GLU A 385 2.35 -16.28 7.66
CA GLU A 385 2.61 -15.11 8.48
C GLU A 385 3.63 -14.20 7.80
N VAL A 386 3.30 -12.91 7.67
CA VAL A 386 4.21 -11.90 7.12
C VAL A 386 4.23 -10.67 8.03
N THR A 387 5.34 -9.93 7.96
CA THR A 387 5.45 -8.58 8.50
C THR A 387 5.36 -7.59 7.35
N ILE A 388 4.52 -6.56 7.48
CA ILE A 388 4.43 -5.43 6.56
C ILE A 388 4.77 -4.16 7.34
N ARG A 389 5.71 -3.37 6.82
CA ARG A 389 6.10 -2.08 7.38
C ARG A 389 5.90 -0.98 6.36
N TRP A 390 4.99 -0.06 6.66
CA TRP A 390 4.86 1.21 5.94
C TRP A 390 5.75 2.24 6.61
N ALA A 391 6.68 2.83 5.88
CA ALA A 391 7.63 3.81 6.42
C ALA A 391 7.85 4.96 5.44
N ILE A 392 8.07 6.15 6.01
CA ILE A 392 8.38 7.39 5.30
C ILE A 392 9.51 8.12 6.04
N TRP A 393 10.32 8.90 5.32
CA TRP A 393 11.42 9.71 5.86
C TRP A 393 11.79 10.86 4.93
N ASP A 394 12.51 11.85 5.47
CA ASP A 394 13.22 12.85 4.68
C ASP A 394 14.57 12.29 4.22
N THR A 395 14.96 12.55 2.97
CA THR A 395 16.28 12.13 2.45
C THR A 395 17.20 13.32 2.26
N GLY A 396 18.42 13.24 2.80
CA GLY A 396 19.46 14.26 2.65
C GLY A 396 19.46 15.32 3.76
N ASP A 397 18.30 15.89 4.10
CA ASP A 397 18.14 16.79 5.24
C ASP A 397 16.79 16.56 5.97
N ASP A 398 16.39 17.50 6.83
CA ASP A 398 15.14 17.50 7.61
C ASP A 398 14.20 18.65 7.19
N ALA A 399 14.35 19.14 5.96
CA ALA A 399 13.56 20.24 5.41
C ALA A 399 12.52 19.73 4.41
N TRP A 400 11.39 20.44 4.33
CA TRP A 400 10.29 20.18 3.38
C TRP A 400 9.64 18.81 3.56
N ASP A 401 8.70 18.76 4.49
CA ASP A 401 8.11 17.50 4.91
C ASP A 401 7.33 16.79 3.78
N SER A 402 7.40 15.47 3.80
CA SER A 402 6.57 14.57 3.01
C SER A 402 5.53 13.86 3.88
N THR A 403 4.42 13.45 3.27
CA THR A 403 3.31 12.76 3.95
C THR A 403 2.77 11.64 3.09
N VAL A 404 2.50 10.48 3.69
CA VAL A 404 1.76 9.39 3.08
C VAL A 404 0.46 9.11 3.84
N LEU A 405 -0.63 8.96 3.08
CA LEU A 405 -1.89 8.40 3.54
C LEU A 405 -1.91 6.91 3.17
N VAL A 406 -2.33 6.03 4.06
CA VAL A 406 -2.47 4.59 3.78
C VAL A 406 -3.82 4.11 4.31
N ASP A 407 -4.55 3.35 3.50
CA ASP A 407 -5.95 2.97 3.77
C ASP A 407 -6.37 1.72 2.98
N GLY A 408 -7.51 1.12 3.31
CA GLY A 408 -8.20 0.17 2.44
C GLY A 408 -7.48 -1.17 2.27
N PHE A 409 -6.94 -1.75 3.35
CA PHE A 409 -6.38 -3.09 3.26
C PHE A 409 -7.48 -4.10 2.95
N GLU A 410 -7.23 -4.95 1.97
CA GLU A 410 -8.14 -5.98 1.51
C GLU A 410 -7.37 -7.26 1.19
N TRP A 411 -7.87 -8.39 1.67
CA TRP A 411 -7.43 -9.70 1.22
C TRP A 411 -7.95 -9.96 -0.19
N VAL A 412 -7.17 -10.67 -1.00
CA VAL A 412 -7.58 -11.18 -2.31
C VAL A 412 -7.74 -12.70 -2.18
N ALA A 413 -8.96 -13.19 -2.35
CA ALA A 413 -9.34 -14.60 -2.17
C ALA A 413 -10.24 -15.07 -3.32
N ASN A 414 -9.86 -14.79 -4.56
CA ASN A 414 -10.65 -15.12 -5.76
C ASN A 414 -10.06 -16.31 -6.55
N GLY A 415 -9.12 -17.06 -5.96
CA GLY A 415 -8.40 -18.15 -6.63
C GLY A 415 -7.41 -17.71 -7.72
N GLY A 416 -7.33 -16.42 -8.04
CA GLY A 416 -6.44 -15.87 -9.05
C GLY A 416 -4.99 -15.72 -8.56
N THR A 417 -4.07 -15.57 -9.51
CA THR A 417 -2.68 -15.22 -9.20
C THR A 417 -2.56 -13.72 -8.93
N VAL A 418 -1.96 -13.34 -7.81
CA VAL A 418 -1.58 -11.95 -7.52
C VAL A 418 -0.09 -11.77 -7.79
N VAL A 419 0.27 -10.67 -8.44
CA VAL A 419 1.66 -10.24 -8.63
C VAL A 419 1.89 -8.92 -7.92
N VAL A 420 3.12 -8.66 -7.49
CA VAL A 420 3.49 -7.36 -6.91
C VAL A 420 3.30 -6.27 -7.98
N GLY A 421 2.62 -5.19 -7.60
CA GLY A 421 2.35 -4.07 -8.50
C GLY A 421 1.82 -2.85 -7.74
N THR A 422 1.95 -1.68 -8.36
CA THR A 422 1.37 -0.42 -7.87
C THR A 422 0.79 0.37 -9.04
N ASP A 423 -0.48 0.71 -8.96
CA ASP A 423 -1.23 1.32 -10.06
C ASP A 423 -2.12 2.47 -9.56
N PRO A 424 -2.43 3.50 -10.37
CA PRO A 424 -3.37 4.53 -10.00
C PRO A 424 -4.79 3.98 -9.93
N ILE A 425 -5.58 4.55 -9.04
CA ILE A 425 -7.00 4.24 -8.89
C ILE A 425 -7.79 5.27 -9.71
N GLU A 426 -8.59 4.79 -10.66
CA GLU A 426 -9.38 5.68 -11.53
C GLU A 426 -10.48 6.43 -10.75
N ASP A 427 -11.22 5.70 -9.90
CA ASP A 427 -12.35 6.24 -9.13
C ASP A 427 -12.15 6.01 -7.61
N PRO A 428 -11.29 6.81 -6.94
CA PRO A 428 -11.20 6.78 -5.49
C PRO A 428 -12.48 7.34 -4.85
N LYS A 429 -12.77 6.91 -3.62
CA LYS A 429 -13.97 7.29 -2.87
C LYS A 429 -14.01 8.76 -2.45
#